data_AF-A0A511WXI2-F1
#
_entry.id   AF-A0A511WXI2-F1
#
_cell.length_a   1.000
_cell.length_b   1.000
_cell.length_c   1.000
_cell.angle_alpha   90.00
_cell.angle_beta   90.00
_cell.angle_gamma   90.00
#
_symmetry.space_group_name_H-M   'P 1'
#
loop_
_entity.id
_entity.type
_entity.pdbx_description
1 polymer ?
#
loop_
_entity_poly.entity_id
_entity_poly.type
_entity_poly.pdbx_seq_one_letter_code
_entity_poly.pdbx_strand_id
1 'polypeptide(L)'
;MEKLSFIKRYQRCLSVLPQTALIAAGKASFAHASMQYNISSQRLIRQFDRMTIKTPKVLPEVLAIDEFKGDAGGEKFQTVIVDADNRKVMGVLPDRKKETIISYLRSCDTG
;
A
#
# COMPACT_ATOMS: atom_id res chain seq x y z
N MET A 1 18.60 31.65 -20.00
CA MET A 1 17.25 31.17 -19.63
C MET A 1 17.36 30.55 -18.25
N GLU A 2 16.75 31.13 -17.22
CA GLU A 2 16.89 30.66 -15.85
C GLU A 2 16.33 29.25 -15.68
N LYS A 3 17.13 28.36 -15.11
CA LYS A 3 16.77 26.96 -14.91
C LYS A 3 16.05 26.85 -13.56
N LEU A 4 14.73 26.91 -13.57
CA LEU A 4 13.89 26.71 -12.39
C LEU A 4 13.99 25.25 -11.93
N SER A 5 14.95 24.95 -11.05
CA SER A 5 15.28 23.60 -10.58
C SER A 5 14.13 22.88 -9.87
N PHE A 6 13.16 23.63 -9.36
CA PHE A 6 12.03 23.12 -8.58
C PHE A 6 10.82 22.68 -9.44
N ILE A 7 10.79 22.99 -10.74
CA ILE A 7 9.70 22.58 -11.64
C ILE A 7 10.19 21.44 -12.55
N LYS A 8 9.47 20.31 -12.52
CA LYS A 8 9.80 19.19 -13.43
C LYS A 8 9.46 19.54 -14.88
N ARG A 9 10.26 19.05 -15.82
CA ARG A 9 9.94 19.10 -17.25
C ARG A 9 8.55 18.47 -17.46
N TYR A 10 7.66 19.18 -18.15
CA TYR A 10 6.23 18.82 -18.37
C TYR A 10 5.31 18.86 -17.13
N GLN A 11 5.69 19.51 -16.03
CA GLN A 11 4.79 19.76 -14.92
C GLN A 11 3.73 20.81 -15.29
N ARG A 12 2.46 20.39 -15.38
CA ARG A 12 1.32 21.26 -15.74
C ARG A 12 0.44 21.69 -14.56
N CYS A 13 0.71 21.19 -13.36
CA CYS A 13 0.04 21.65 -12.14
C CYS A 13 1.00 21.65 -10.94
N LEU A 14 0.56 22.28 -9.85
CA LEU A 14 1.28 22.26 -8.58
C LEU A 14 1.44 20.82 -8.07
N SER A 15 2.66 20.46 -7.67
CA SER A 15 3.00 19.13 -7.13
C SER A 15 2.23 18.77 -5.85
N VAL A 16 1.80 19.80 -5.11
CA VAL A 16 1.03 19.67 -3.87
C VAL A 16 -0.37 19.09 -4.14
N LEU A 17 -1.02 19.44 -5.25
CA LEU A 17 -2.38 19.00 -5.56
C LEU A 17 -2.54 17.46 -5.63
N PRO A 18 -1.74 16.71 -6.41
CA PRO A 18 -1.82 15.25 -6.40
C PRO A 18 -1.35 14.63 -5.07
N GLN A 19 -0.54 15.33 -4.27
CA GLN A 19 -0.15 14.85 -2.94
C GLN A 19 -1.30 14.97 -1.94
N THR A 20 -2.01 16.09 -1.90
CA THR A 20 -3.16 16.29 -1.02
C THR A 20 -4.31 15.35 -1.38
N ALA A 21 -4.56 15.17 -2.68
CA ALA A 21 -5.53 14.19 -3.16
C ALA A 21 -5.17 12.75 -2.77
N LEU A 22 -3.87 12.42 -2.75
CA LEU A 22 -3.44 11.10 -2.29
C LEU A 22 -3.62 10.90 -0.79
N ILE A 23 -3.34 11.92 0.03
CA ILE A 23 -3.61 11.88 1.47
C ILE A 23 -5.11 11.66 1.73
N ALA A 24 -5.97 12.32 0.95
CA ALA A 24 -7.42 12.10 1.02
C ALA A 24 -7.81 10.67 0.61
N ALA A 25 -7.16 10.10 -0.40
CA ALA A 25 -7.35 8.70 -0.81
C ALA A 25 -6.86 7.68 0.25
N GLY A 26 -6.08 8.10 1.25
CA GLY A 26 -5.78 7.26 2.42
C GLY A 26 -6.95 7.16 3.41
N LYS A 27 -7.90 8.10 3.35
CA LYS A 27 -9.09 8.17 4.23
C LYS A 27 -10.40 7.81 3.52
N ALA A 28 -10.40 7.85 2.19
CA ALA A 28 -11.55 7.58 1.33
C ALA A 28 -11.10 6.84 0.06
N SER A 29 -12.02 6.45 -0.82
CA SER A 29 -11.64 5.78 -2.07
C SER A 29 -10.89 6.73 -3.03
N PHE A 30 -10.09 6.15 -3.94
CA PHE A 30 -9.45 6.93 -5.02
C PHE A 30 -10.47 7.71 -5.86
N ALA A 31 -11.66 7.14 -6.10
CA ALA A 31 -12.73 7.81 -6.82
C ALA A 31 -13.23 9.06 -6.08
N HIS A 32 -13.48 8.94 -4.78
CA HIS A 32 -13.92 10.06 -3.95
C HIS A 32 -12.87 11.17 -3.90
N ALA A 33 -11.62 10.82 -3.63
CA ALA A 33 -10.52 11.78 -3.62
C ALA A 33 -10.32 12.44 -4.99
N SER A 34 -10.44 11.68 -6.08
CA SER A 34 -10.31 12.22 -7.44
C SER A 34 -11.40 13.26 -7.76
N MET A 35 -12.63 13.00 -7.30
CA MET A 35 -13.77 13.91 -7.45
C MET A 35 -13.56 15.19 -6.62
N GLN A 36 -13.12 15.04 -5.37
CA GLN A 36 -12.90 16.18 -4.46
C GLN A 36 -11.82 17.15 -4.96
N TYR A 37 -10.75 16.63 -5.58
CA TYR A 37 -9.60 17.42 -6.00
C TYR A 37 -9.54 17.67 -7.52
N ASN A 38 -10.60 17.34 -8.27
CA ASN A 38 -10.71 17.49 -9.71
C ASN A 38 -9.50 16.94 -10.49
N ILE A 39 -9.08 15.72 -10.12
CA ILE A 39 -8.02 14.97 -10.79
C ILE A 39 -8.64 13.64 -11.24
N SER A 40 -8.14 13.00 -12.32
CA SER A 40 -8.61 11.67 -12.68
C SER A 40 -8.14 10.61 -11.67
N SER A 41 -9.00 9.63 -11.36
CA SER A 41 -8.65 8.54 -10.44
C SER A 41 -7.40 7.78 -10.91
N GLN A 42 -7.25 7.58 -12.22
CA GLN A 42 -6.08 6.97 -12.86
C GLN A 42 -4.78 7.72 -12.55
N ARG A 43 -4.83 9.06 -12.46
CA ARG A 43 -3.65 9.86 -12.12
C ARG A 43 -3.28 9.71 -10.65
N LEU A 44 -4.26 9.53 -9.75
CA LEU A 44 -4.00 9.25 -8.33
C LEU A 44 -3.46 7.83 -8.12
N ILE A 45 -4.03 6.82 -8.78
CA ILE A 45 -3.55 5.43 -8.73
C ILE A 45 -2.09 5.38 -9.20
N ARG A 46 -1.75 5.94 -10.37
CA ARG A 46 -0.36 6.01 -10.83
C ARG A 46 0.55 6.83 -9.91
N GLN A 47 0.02 7.79 -9.17
CA GLN A 47 0.80 8.52 -8.17
C GLN A 47 1.10 7.64 -6.96
N PHE A 48 0.12 6.85 -6.51
CA PHE A 48 0.25 5.87 -5.44
C PHE A 48 1.22 4.75 -5.83
N ASP A 49 1.08 4.16 -7.01
CA ASP A 49 1.91 3.03 -7.48
C ASP A 49 3.41 3.36 -7.55
N ARG A 50 3.75 4.64 -7.72
CA ARG A 50 5.15 5.11 -7.71
C ARG A 50 5.72 5.29 -6.31
N MET A 51 4.91 5.17 -5.26
CA MET A 51 5.36 5.30 -3.88
C MET A 51 5.78 3.94 -3.35
N THR A 52 7.01 3.87 -2.83
CA THR A 52 7.44 2.74 -2.02
C THR A 52 7.14 3.05 -0.57
N ILE A 53 6.11 2.42 -0.02
CA ILE A 53 5.80 2.52 1.41
C ILE A 53 6.66 1.47 2.12
N LYS A 54 7.68 1.94 2.85
CA LYS A 54 8.44 1.06 3.74
C LYS A 54 7.65 0.88 5.03
N THR A 55 7.12 -0.32 5.23
CA THR A 55 6.53 -0.71 6.51
C THR A 55 7.54 -1.52 7.31
N PRO A 56 7.78 -1.18 8.58
CA PRO A 56 8.59 -2.04 9.45
C PRO A 56 7.86 -3.38 9.59
N LYS A 57 8.60 -4.47 9.41
CA LYS A 57 8.09 -5.84 9.57
C LYS A 57 8.69 -6.43 10.83
N VAL A 58 8.22 -5.97 11.98
CA VAL A 58 8.61 -6.56 13.28
C VAL A 58 7.56 -7.59 13.65
N LEU A 59 7.99 -8.81 14.00
CA LEU A 59 7.05 -9.84 14.45
C LEU A 59 6.45 -9.48 15.82
N PRO A 60 5.14 -9.56 16.00
CA PRO A 60 4.48 -9.36 17.28
C PRO A 60 4.72 -10.56 18.19
N GLU A 61 4.44 -10.38 19.49
CA GLU A 61 4.46 -11.46 20.46
C GLU A 61 3.40 -12.52 20.13
N VAL A 62 2.18 -12.10 19.77
CA VAL A 62 1.09 -12.98 19.37
C VAL A 62 0.72 -12.77 17.91
N LEU A 63 0.99 -13.80 17.10
CA LEU A 63 0.70 -13.83 15.67
C LEU A 63 -0.52 -14.70 15.38
N ALA A 64 -1.49 -14.17 14.64
CA ALA A 64 -2.58 -14.95 14.04
C ALA A 64 -2.37 -15.09 12.53
N ILE A 65 -2.61 -16.29 12.02
CA ILE A 65 -2.50 -16.65 10.60
C ILE A 65 -3.83 -17.29 10.20
N ASP A 66 -4.46 -16.77 9.14
CA ASP A 66 -5.74 -17.29 8.66
C ASP A 66 -5.83 -17.28 7.13
N GLU A 67 -6.65 -18.16 6.57
CA GLU A 67 -6.97 -18.24 5.15
C GLU A 67 -8.19 -17.39 4.83
N PHE A 68 -8.12 -16.57 3.77
CA PHE A 68 -9.28 -15.81 3.31
C PHE A 68 -9.41 -15.84 1.78
N LYS A 69 -10.63 -15.60 1.29
CA LYS A 69 -10.93 -15.54 -0.14
C LYS A 69 -11.16 -14.09 -0.55
N GLY A 70 -10.21 -13.52 -1.29
CA GLY A 70 -10.28 -12.17 -1.85
C GLY A 70 -10.04 -12.16 -3.36
N ASP A 71 -9.41 -11.09 -3.86
CA ASP A 71 -8.84 -11.05 -5.21
C ASP A 71 -7.51 -11.83 -5.23
N ALA A 72 -7.64 -13.16 -5.28
CA ALA A 72 -6.53 -14.07 -5.09
C ALA A 72 -5.68 -14.27 -6.36
N GLY A 73 -5.83 -13.44 -7.39
CA GLY A 73 -4.93 -13.42 -8.55
C GLY A 73 -4.75 -14.77 -9.28
N GLY A 74 -5.72 -15.67 -9.15
CA GLY A 74 -5.67 -17.03 -9.70
C GLY A 74 -5.53 -18.16 -8.66
N GLU A 75 -5.16 -17.86 -7.42
CA GLU A 75 -5.13 -18.81 -6.31
C GLU A 75 -6.51 -18.94 -5.63
N LYS A 76 -6.76 -20.04 -4.91
CA LYS A 76 -8.07 -20.27 -4.26
C LYS A 76 -8.25 -19.46 -2.98
N PHE A 77 -7.16 -19.29 -2.24
CA PHE A 77 -7.11 -18.61 -0.94
C PHE A 77 -5.80 -17.84 -0.81
N GLN A 78 -5.87 -16.70 -0.14
CA GLN A 78 -4.73 -15.92 0.32
C GLN A 78 -4.60 -16.09 1.83
N THR A 79 -3.41 -15.79 2.36
CA THR A 79 -3.17 -15.86 3.81
C THR A 79 -3.07 -14.45 4.38
N VAL A 80 -3.82 -14.16 5.44
CA VAL A 80 -3.67 -12.91 6.20
C VAL A 80 -2.80 -13.18 7.43
N ILE A 81 -1.86 -12.26 7.67
CA ILE A 81 -1.01 -12.25 8.86
C ILE A 81 -1.44 -11.07 9.73
N VAL A 82 -1.77 -11.36 10.98
CA VAL A 82 -2.38 -10.42 11.91
C VAL A 82 -1.62 -10.41 13.24
N ASP A 83 -1.33 -9.22 13.72
CA ASP A 83 -0.98 -8.98 15.12
C ASP A 83 -2.27 -9.09 15.94
N ALA A 84 -2.38 -10.18 16.70
CA ALA A 84 -3.62 -10.54 17.39
C ALA A 84 -3.91 -9.60 18.57
N ASP A 85 -2.87 -9.15 19.26
CA ASP A 85 -3.00 -8.28 20.44
C ASP A 85 -3.44 -6.87 20.03
N ASN A 86 -2.78 -6.30 19.02
CA ASN A 86 -3.11 -4.97 18.51
C ASN A 86 -4.24 -4.97 17.47
N ARG A 87 -4.75 -6.16 17.10
CA ARG A 87 -5.80 -6.38 16.09
C ARG A 87 -5.46 -5.70 14.75
N LYS A 88 -4.21 -5.80 14.33
CA LYS A 88 -3.68 -5.10 13.15
C LYS A 88 -3.23 -6.08 12.08
N VAL A 89 -3.70 -5.86 10.84
CA VAL A 89 -3.21 -6.61 9.68
C VAL A 89 -1.76 -6.20 9.40
N MET A 90 -0.87 -7.18 9.39
CA MET A 90 0.55 -7.00 9.11
C MET A 90 0.89 -7.28 7.66
N GLY A 91 0.18 -8.24 7.04
CA GLY A 91 0.46 -8.64 5.67
C GLY A 91 -0.63 -9.51 5.08
N VAL A 92 -0.69 -9.50 3.76
CA VAL A 92 -1.49 -10.43 2.95
C VAL A 92 -0.52 -11.16 2.03
N LEU A 93 -0.47 -12.47 2.14
CA LEU A 93 0.38 -13.35 1.34
C LEU A 93 -0.41 -13.89 0.14
N PRO A 94 0.26 -14.14 -0.99
CA PRO A 94 -0.40 -14.53 -2.22
C PRO A 94 -1.06 -15.91 -2.16
N ASP A 95 -0.57 -16.80 -1.29
CA ASP A 95 -1.08 -18.15 -1.12
C ASP A 95 -0.93 -18.65 0.33
N ARG A 96 -1.38 -19.89 0.56
CA ARG A 96 -1.29 -20.62 1.83
C ARG A 96 -0.12 -21.60 1.93
N LYS A 97 0.84 -21.52 0.99
CA LYS A 97 1.93 -22.49 0.92
C LYS A 97 2.88 -22.24 2.09
N LYS A 98 3.36 -23.33 2.68
CA LYS A 98 4.27 -23.31 3.83
C LYS A 98 5.53 -22.49 3.51
N GLU A 99 6.06 -22.63 2.30
CA GLU A 99 7.26 -21.95 1.83
C GLU A 99 7.08 -20.43 1.80
N THR A 100 5.90 -19.96 1.37
CA THR A 100 5.53 -18.54 1.36
C THR A 100 5.47 -17.97 2.77
N ILE A 101 4.85 -18.69 3.70
CA ILE A 101 4.75 -18.29 5.11
C ILE A 101 6.13 -18.25 5.76
N ILE A 102 6.96 -19.28 5.56
CA ILE A 102 8.34 -19.31 6.09
C ILE A 102 9.16 -18.15 5.54
N SER A 103 9.08 -17.90 4.23
CA SER A 103 9.77 -16.79 3.58
C SER A 103 9.35 -15.44 4.17
N TYR A 104 8.05 -15.26 4.40
CA TYR A 104 7.52 -14.06 5.05
C TYR A 104 8.08 -13.89 6.47
N LEU A 105 8.00 -14.93 7.32
CA LEU A 105 8.48 -14.87 8.71
C LEU A 105 9.99 -14.59 8.78
N ARG A 106 10.79 -15.18 7.88
CA ARG A 106 12.24 -14.90 7.78
C ARG A 106 12.57 -13.50 7.30
N SER A 107 11.66 -12.86 6.57
CA SER A 107 11.83 -11.47 6.09
C SER A 107 11.50 -10.42 7.14
N CYS A 108 10.98 -10.83 8.30
CA CYS A 108 10.63 -9.95 9.39
C CYS A 108 11.79 -9.84 10.40
N ASP A 109 11.99 -8.64 10.93
CA ASP A 109 12.90 -8.39 12.03
C ASP A 109 12.30 -8.91 13.34
N THR A 110 13.13 -9.42 14.25
CA THR A 110 12.69 -9.98 15.54
C THR A 110 12.72 -8.97 16.69
N GLY A 111 13.09 -7.72 16.41
CA GLY A 111 13.37 -6.70 17.43
C GLY A 111 14.80 -6.78 17.95
#